data_AF-A0A285YVZ2-F1
#
_entry.id   AF-A0A285YVZ2-F1
#
_cell.length_a   1.000
_cell.length_b   1.000
_cell.length_c   1.000
_cell.angle_alpha   90.00
_cell.angle_beta   90.00
_cell.angle_gamma   90.00
#
_symmetry.space_group_name_H-M   'P 1'
#
loop_
_entity.id
_entity.type
_entity.pdbx_description
1 polymer ?
#
loop_
_entity_poly.entity_id
_entity_poly.type
_entity_poly.pdbx_seq_one_letter_code
_entity_poly.pdbx_strand_id
1 'polypeptide(L)'
;MEGRVHGSARTTPRVRAELQVLKESNRKLAARYRLNVKTVIKWRSRTTTQDARMGPAKSCSTKLTTAEEAMAVEFRQRTMMPPDDMLGHLLDYFPQLSRSALYRCLVRHGINQAPQSGTATKRGKFDKTEMGYLHIDSSELRLESGKQHLFVAIEGSVRKTLIVGDAAFKTASECSFTTRKLRFLGCFHLAWRSGSGTALSV
;
A
#
# COMPACT_ATOMS: atom_id res chain seq x y z
N MET A 1 -16.04 -13.90 18.34
CA MET A 1 -14.82 -14.11 17.52
C MET A 1 -13.93 -15.08 18.26
N GLU A 2 -13.88 -16.33 17.80
CA GLU A 2 -12.98 -17.33 18.35
C GLU A 2 -11.56 -16.97 17.90
N GLY A 3 -10.74 -16.50 18.85
CA GLY A 3 -9.37 -16.08 18.56
C GLY A 3 -8.58 -17.27 18.04
N ARG A 4 -7.98 -17.14 16.84
CA ARG A 4 -7.13 -18.19 16.28
C ARG A 4 -5.90 -18.37 17.17
N VAL A 5 -5.93 -19.41 17.99
CA VAL A 5 -4.83 -19.73 18.89
C VAL A 5 -3.69 -20.33 18.07
N HIS A 6 -2.46 -19.85 18.30
CA HIS A 6 -1.28 -20.40 17.65
C HIS A 6 -1.10 -21.89 18.02
N GLY A 7 -0.73 -22.75 17.06
CA GLY A 7 -0.64 -24.20 17.28
C GLY A 7 0.30 -24.61 18.43
N SER A 8 1.35 -23.83 18.70
CA SER A 8 2.28 -24.07 19.81
C SER A 8 1.82 -23.50 21.17
N ALA A 9 0.65 -22.85 21.25
CA ALA A 9 0.17 -22.27 22.50
C ALA A 9 -0.34 -23.36 23.44
N ARG A 10 0.28 -23.47 24.63
CA ARG A 10 -0.10 -24.46 25.65
C ARG A 10 -1.31 -24.03 26.49
N THR A 11 -1.56 -22.74 26.62
CA THR A 11 -2.69 -22.17 27.37
C THR A 11 -3.87 -21.87 26.46
N THR A 12 -4.43 -22.91 25.83
CA THR A 12 -5.63 -22.78 25.00
C THR A 12 -6.88 -22.50 25.84
N PRO A 13 -7.97 -21.95 25.27
CA PRO A 13 -9.25 -21.77 25.97
C PRO A 13 -9.74 -23.03 26.68
N ARG A 14 -9.56 -24.21 26.05
CA ARG A 14 -9.86 -25.52 26.63
C ARG A 14 -9.05 -25.79 27.90
N VAL A 15 -7.72 -25.66 27.84
CA VAL A 15 -6.86 -25.88 29.01
C VAL A 15 -7.19 -24.89 30.13
N ARG A 16 -7.52 -23.64 29.80
CA ARG A 16 -7.92 -22.63 30.80
C ARG A 16 -9.23 -23.01 31.51
N ALA A 17 -10.21 -23.55 30.78
CA ALA A 17 -11.46 -24.06 31.37
C ALA A 17 -11.21 -25.27 32.28
N GLU A 18 -10.36 -26.21 31.84
CA GLU A 18 -9.96 -27.38 32.64
C GLU A 18 -9.28 -26.94 33.95
N LEU A 19 -8.38 -25.94 33.90
CA LEU A 19 -7.72 -25.39 35.09
C LEU A 19 -8.69 -24.78 36.11
N GLN A 20 -9.81 -24.18 35.65
CA GLN A 20 -10.82 -23.59 36.54
C GLN A 20 -11.65 -24.66 37.27
N VAL A 21 -11.95 -25.78 36.61
CA VAL A 21 -12.81 -26.85 37.15
C VAL A 21 -12.04 -27.81 38.08
N LEU A 22 -10.80 -28.16 37.71
CA LEU A 22 -10.02 -29.14 38.46
C LEU A 22 -9.71 -28.64 39.88
N LYS A 23 -9.94 -29.48 40.91
CA LYS A 23 -9.66 -29.18 42.33
C LYS A 23 -8.23 -29.50 42.78
N GLU A 24 -7.39 -30.04 41.91
CA GLU A 24 -6.01 -30.43 42.22
C GLU A 24 -5.13 -29.24 42.67
N SER A 25 -3.98 -29.54 43.29
CA SER A 25 -3.03 -28.50 43.70
C SER A 25 -2.40 -27.81 42.49
N ASN A 26 -2.12 -26.50 42.60
CA ASN A 26 -1.57 -25.71 41.49
C ASN A 26 -0.23 -26.27 40.97
N ARG A 27 0.60 -26.83 41.84
CA ARG A 27 1.88 -27.46 41.46
C ARG A 27 1.67 -28.72 40.61
N LYS A 28 0.69 -29.55 40.94
CA LYS A 28 0.38 -30.79 40.21
C LYS A 28 -0.17 -30.49 38.80
N LEU A 29 -1.07 -29.50 38.71
CA LEU A 29 -1.58 -29.03 37.42
C LEU A 29 -0.48 -28.40 36.55
N ALA A 30 0.40 -27.60 37.16
CA ALA A 30 1.53 -27.00 36.45
C ALA A 30 2.47 -28.05 35.84
N ALA A 31 2.77 -29.13 36.58
CA ALA A 31 3.58 -30.24 36.08
C ALA A 31 2.88 -30.99 34.93
N ARG A 32 1.58 -31.33 35.08
CA ARG A 32 0.81 -32.05 34.05
C ARG A 32 0.76 -31.30 32.72
N TYR A 33 0.43 -30.01 32.77
CA TYR A 33 0.29 -29.18 31.56
C TYR A 33 1.60 -28.52 31.11
N ARG A 34 2.72 -28.77 31.80
CA ARG A 34 4.03 -28.13 31.56
C ARG A 34 3.92 -26.60 31.50
N LEU A 35 3.24 -26.04 32.49
CA LEU A 35 2.97 -24.61 32.65
C LEU A 35 3.71 -24.05 33.88
N ASN A 36 3.89 -22.73 33.92
CA ASN A 36 4.32 -22.05 35.14
C ASN A 36 3.19 -22.07 36.18
N VAL A 37 3.52 -22.34 37.45
CA VAL A 37 2.56 -22.32 38.57
C VAL A 37 1.80 -20.98 38.64
N LYS A 38 2.45 -19.85 38.36
CA LYS A 38 1.81 -18.53 38.31
C LYS A 38 0.72 -18.45 37.24
N THR A 39 0.91 -19.12 36.12
CA THR A 39 -0.07 -19.20 35.03
C THR A 39 -1.30 -19.98 35.45
N VAL A 40 -1.13 -21.08 36.19
CA VAL A 40 -2.24 -21.87 36.75
C VAL A 40 -3.05 -21.05 37.76
N ILE A 41 -2.36 -20.38 38.69
CA ILE A 41 -3.00 -19.49 39.67
C ILE A 41 -3.81 -18.39 38.96
N LYS A 42 -3.19 -17.72 37.97
CA LYS A 42 -3.81 -16.65 37.19
C LYS A 42 -5.09 -17.10 36.46
N TRP A 43 -5.11 -18.29 35.87
CA TRP A 43 -6.28 -18.75 35.12
C TRP A 43 -7.38 -19.32 36.02
N ARG A 44 -7.02 -19.90 37.17
CA ARG A 44 -8.00 -20.31 38.20
C ARG A 44 -8.76 -19.15 38.81
N SER A 45 -8.10 -18.00 39.03
CA SER A 45 -8.74 -16.82 39.63
C SER A 45 -9.58 -16.01 38.65
N ARG A 46 -9.52 -16.28 37.35
CA ARG A 46 -10.28 -15.56 36.33
C ARG A 46 -11.65 -16.18 36.14
N THR A 47 -12.66 -15.33 35.88
CA THR A 47 -14.01 -15.76 35.51
C THR A 47 -14.10 -16.15 34.03
N THR A 48 -13.23 -15.62 33.18
CA THR A 48 -13.26 -15.84 31.73
C THR A 48 -12.05 -16.64 31.25
N THR A 49 -12.28 -17.48 30.23
CA THR A 49 -11.23 -18.28 29.57
C THR A 49 -10.70 -17.63 28.30
N GLN A 50 -11.43 -16.67 27.74
CA GLN A 50 -11.07 -15.94 26.54
C GLN A 50 -9.99 -14.89 26.82
N ASP A 51 -9.19 -14.58 25.80
CA ASP A 51 -8.24 -13.48 25.90
C ASP A 51 -8.98 -12.15 25.95
N ALA A 52 -8.58 -11.30 26.91
CA ALA A 52 -9.07 -9.93 26.96
C ALA A 52 -8.44 -9.12 25.82
N ARG A 53 -9.18 -8.13 25.32
CA ARG A 53 -8.63 -7.18 24.34
C ARG A 53 -7.36 -6.56 24.92
N MET A 54 -6.26 -6.68 24.17
CA MET A 54 -5.01 -6.02 24.51
C MET A 54 -5.05 -4.57 24.03
N GLY A 55 -4.58 -3.65 24.88
CA GLY A 55 -4.52 -2.22 24.56
C GLY A 55 -5.76 -1.43 24.99
N PRO A 56 -5.81 -0.13 24.66
CA PRO A 56 -6.86 0.78 25.12
C PRO A 56 -8.23 0.42 24.51
N ALA A 57 -9.29 0.62 25.30
CA ALA A 57 -10.67 0.35 24.88
C ALA A 57 -11.08 1.21 23.67
N LYS A 58 -10.67 2.49 23.67
CA LYS A 58 -10.79 3.41 22.53
C LYS A 58 -9.43 3.50 21.85
N SER A 59 -9.32 2.98 20.63
CA SER A 59 -8.12 3.14 19.83
C SER A 59 -8.09 4.55 19.27
N CYS A 60 -7.12 5.38 19.68
CA CYS A 60 -6.94 6.73 19.14
C CYS A 60 -5.54 6.85 18.50
N SER A 61 -5.39 7.82 17.60
CA SER A 61 -4.05 8.20 17.13
C SER A 61 -3.31 8.98 18.22
N THR A 62 -2.00 8.76 18.36
CA THR A 62 -1.13 9.64 19.18
C THR A 62 -0.69 10.87 18.39
N LYS A 63 -0.82 10.84 17.06
CA LYS A 63 -0.31 11.86 16.13
C LYS A 63 -1.39 12.79 15.58
N LEU A 64 -2.64 12.36 15.63
CA LEU A 64 -3.79 13.12 15.15
C LEU A 64 -4.70 13.43 16.33
N THR A 65 -5.12 14.69 16.44
CA THR A 65 -6.22 15.07 17.32
C THR A 65 -7.54 14.53 16.77
N THR A 66 -8.60 14.55 17.58
CA THR A 66 -9.93 14.12 17.17
C THR A 66 -10.47 14.92 15.99
N ALA A 67 -10.16 16.22 15.92
CA ALA A 67 -10.58 17.09 14.82
C ALA A 67 -9.83 16.79 13.52
N GLU A 68 -8.51 16.59 13.59
CA GLU A 68 -7.69 16.21 12.43
C GLU A 68 -8.09 14.83 11.89
N GLU A 69 -8.41 13.89 12.79
CA GLU A 69 -8.89 12.58 12.42
C GLU A 69 -10.24 12.65 11.68
N ALA A 70 -11.18 13.46 12.18
CA ALA A 70 -12.45 13.71 11.51
C ALA A 70 -12.26 14.36 10.13
N MET A 71 -11.35 15.32 10.02
CA MET A 71 -11.04 15.95 8.73
C MET A 71 -10.48 14.94 7.71
N ALA A 72 -9.55 14.08 8.13
CA ALA A 72 -9.02 13.02 7.27
C ALA A 72 -10.11 12.02 6.85
N VAL A 73 -11.01 11.64 7.76
CA VAL A 73 -12.12 10.73 7.43
C VAL A 73 -13.06 11.36 6.41
N GLU A 74 -13.50 12.60 6.63
CA GLU A 74 -14.36 13.35 5.71
C GLU A 74 -13.69 13.54 4.34
N PHE A 75 -12.42 13.94 4.32
CA PHE A 75 -11.66 14.13 3.08
C PHE A 75 -11.62 12.85 2.26
N ARG A 76 -11.38 11.70 2.90
CA ARG A 76 -11.33 10.41 2.22
C ARG A 76 -12.70 10.03 1.65
N GLN A 77 -13.77 10.23 2.42
CA GLN A 77 -15.12 9.88 1.97
C GLN A 77 -15.58 10.72 0.78
N ARG A 78 -15.20 12.00 0.73
CA ARG A 78 -15.59 12.91 -0.36
C ARG A 78 -14.77 12.72 -1.63
N THR A 79 -13.46 12.55 -1.49
CA THR A 79 -12.56 12.50 -2.65
C THR A 79 -12.35 11.08 -3.18
N MET A 80 -12.49 10.06 -2.33
CA MET A 80 -12.15 8.67 -2.64
C MET A 80 -10.72 8.48 -3.18
N MET A 81 -9.86 9.47 -2.95
CA MET A 81 -8.51 9.53 -3.46
C MET A 81 -7.63 8.44 -2.82
N PRO A 82 -6.64 7.87 -3.54
CA PRO A 82 -5.68 6.94 -2.96
C PRO A 82 -5.03 7.50 -1.68
N PRO A 83 -4.72 6.65 -0.68
CA PRO A 83 -4.18 7.12 0.60
C PRO A 83 -2.89 7.94 0.49
N ASP A 84 -2.10 7.68 -0.56
CA ASP A 84 -0.80 8.34 -0.77
C ASP A 84 -0.96 9.75 -1.33
N ASP A 85 -1.86 9.93 -2.28
CA ASP A 85 -2.17 11.25 -2.84
C ASP A 85 -2.86 12.12 -1.77
N MET A 86 -3.77 11.51 -1.00
CA MET A 86 -4.39 12.14 0.15
C MET A 86 -3.36 12.61 1.18
N LEU A 87 -2.31 11.81 1.45
CA LEU A 87 -1.25 12.21 2.36
C LEU A 87 -0.57 13.50 1.88
N GLY A 88 -0.29 13.61 0.58
CA GLY A 88 0.28 14.83 -0.02
C GLY A 88 -0.56 16.06 0.31
N HIS A 89 -1.87 16.00 0.08
CA HIS A 89 -2.78 17.11 0.37
C HIS A 89 -2.91 17.42 1.87
N LEU A 90 -2.90 16.40 2.73
CA LEU A 90 -3.06 16.59 4.18
C LEU A 90 -1.79 17.09 4.87
N LEU A 91 -0.61 16.91 4.28
CA LEU A 91 0.65 17.38 4.86
C LEU A 91 0.71 18.91 4.98
N ASP A 92 0.04 19.63 4.09
CA ASP A 92 -0.04 21.11 4.14
C ASP A 92 -0.81 21.61 5.38
N TYR A 93 -1.75 20.80 5.88
CA TYR A 93 -2.56 21.13 7.06
C TYR A 93 -2.01 20.51 8.35
N PHE A 94 -1.49 19.29 8.27
CA PHE A 94 -1.02 18.49 9.40
C PHE A 94 0.40 17.97 9.13
N PRO A 95 1.45 18.80 9.29
CA PRO A 95 2.83 18.41 8.94
C PRO A 95 3.37 17.25 9.78
N GLN A 96 2.80 17.00 10.95
CA GLN A 96 3.13 15.85 11.81
C GLN A 96 2.53 14.52 11.34
N LEU A 97 1.68 14.54 10.31
CA LEU A 97 1.02 13.37 9.78
C LEU A 97 2.04 12.45 9.10
N SER A 98 2.05 11.18 9.51
CA SER A 98 2.83 10.15 8.83
C SER A 98 1.92 9.23 8.04
N ARG A 99 2.45 8.65 6.96
CA ARG A 99 1.77 7.61 6.15
C ARG A 99 1.15 6.51 7.03
N SER A 100 1.90 6.01 8.01
CA SER A 100 1.43 4.97 8.94
C SER A 100 0.32 5.46 9.87
N ALA A 101 0.35 6.72 10.31
CA ALA A 101 -0.71 7.30 11.12
C ALA A 101 -2.01 7.45 10.31
N LEU A 102 -1.90 7.96 9.08
CA LEU A 102 -3.04 8.06 8.15
C LEU A 102 -3.63 6.67 7.89
N TYR A 103 -2.79 5.70 7.53
CA TYR A 103 -3.26 4.33 7.26
C TYR A 103 -3.99 3.72 8.46
N ARG A 104 -3.44 3.82 9.68
CA ARG A 104 -4.10 3.31 10.89
C ARG A 104 -5.43 4.02 11.19
N CYS A 105 -5.51 5.33 10.91
CA CYS A 105 -6.77 6.08 10.99
C CYS A 105 -7.81 5.47 10.02
N LEU A 106 -7.48 5.36 8.74
CA LEU A 106 -8.39 4.83 7.73
C LEU A 106 -8.84 3.39 8.01
N VAL A 107 -7.94 2.54 8.51
CA VAL A 107 -8.27 1.15 8.91
C VAL A 107 -9.23 1.14 10.09
N ARG A 108 -9.03 1.99 11.10
CA ARG A 108 -9.92 2.09 12.27
C ARG A 108 -11.34 2.49 11.89
N HIS A 109 -11.47 3.37 10.90
CA HIS A 109 -12.75 3.83 10.36
C HIS A 109 -13.31 2.96 9.24
N GLY A 110 -12.63 1.88 8.85
CA GLY A 110 -13.10 0.95 7.82
C GLY A 110 -13.08 1.50 6.38
N ILE A 111 -12.44 2.64 6.14
CA ILE A 111 -12.43 3.37 4.86
C ILE A 111 -11.10 3.26 4.10
N ASN A 112 -10.27 2.29 4.46
CA ASN A 112 -8.97 2.09 3.80
C ASN A 112 -9.11 1.62 2.34
N GLN A 113 -10.21 0.95 2.00
CA GLN A 113 -10.51 0.45 0.65
C GLN A 113 -11.58 1.32 0.00
N ALA A 114 -11.50 1.49 -1.33
CA ALA A 114 -12.61 2.06 -2.08
C ALA A 114 -13.78 1.05 -2.11
N PRO A 115 -15.05 1.51 -2.13
CA PRO A 115 -16.18 0.64 -2.31
C PRO A 115 -16.05 -0.06 -3.67
N GLN A 116 -16.11 -1.39 -3.66
CA GLN A 116 -16.13 -2.16 -4.89
C GLN A 116 -17.51 -1.97 -5.52
N SER A 117 -17.61 -1.17 -6.58
CA SER A 117 -18.80 -1.23 -7.42
C SER A 117 -18.89 -2.64 -8.01
N GLY A 118 -20.08 -3.24 -7.98
CA GLY A 118 -20.33 -4.66 -8.32
C GLY A 118 -19.95 -5.09 -9.74
N THR A 119 -19.41 -4.19 -10.55
CA THR A 119 -18.93 -4.43 -11.90
C THR A 119 -17.45 -4.07 -11.99
N ALA A 120 -16.60 -4.86 -11.34
CA ALA A 120 -15.17 -4.79 -11.61
C ALA A 120 -14.95 -5.21 -13.07
N THR A 121 -14.69 -4.23 -13.94
CA THR A 121 -14.25 -4.51 -15.31
C THR A 121 -12.96 -5.34 -15.20
N LYS A 122 -12.91 -6.51 -15.85
CA LYS A 122 -11.71 -7.33 -15.87
C LYS A 122 -10.60 -6.49 -16.50
N ARG A 123 -9.72 -5.92 -15.68
CA ARG A 123 -8.51 -5.25 -16.19
C ARG A 123 -7.73 -6.29 -16.99
N GLY A 124 -7.57 -6.03 -18.28
CA GLY A 124 -6.72 -6.84 -19.14
C GLY A 124 -5.30 -6.84 -18.57
N LYS A 125 -4.61 -7.98 -18.68
CA LYS A 125 -3.17 -8.01 -18.47
C LYS A 125 -2.52 -7.42 -19.72
N PHE A 126 -1.56 -6.52 -19.54
CA PHE A 126 -0.67 -6.14 -20.63
C PHE A 126 0.11 -7.37 -21.09
N ASP A 127 0.29 -7.49 -22.41
CA ASP A 127 1.14 -8.52 -22.99
C ASP A 127 2.58 -8.36 -22.53
N LYS A 128 3.31 -9.47 -22.42
CA LYS A 128 4.73 -9.44 -22.09
C LYS A 128 5.50 -8.88 -23.28
N THR A 129 6.02 -7.66 -23.14
CA THR A 129 6.95 -7.06 -24.09
C THR A 129 8.39 -7.44 -23.76
N GLU A 130 9.17 -7.76 -24.78
CA GLU A 130 10.63 -7.93 -24.69
C GLU A 130 11.32 -6.56 -24.50
N MET A 131 12.61 -6.57 -24.11
CA MET A 131 13.43 -5.35 -24.07
C MET A 131 13.46 -4.70 -25.45
N GLY A 132 13.14 -3.41 -25.54
CA GLY A 132 13.13 -2.65 -26.80
C GLY A 132 11.76 -2.11 -27.24
N TYR A 133 10.68 -2.43 -26.53
CA TYR A 133 9.35 -1.87 -26.78
C TYR A 133 9.06 -0.67 -25.85
N LEU A 134 8.70 0.47 -26.45
CA LEU A 134 8.27 1.68 -25.76
C LEU A 134 6.76 1.87 -25.96
N HIS A 135 5.99 1.79 -24.89
CA HIS A 135 4.57 2.10 -24.90
C HIS A 135 4.38 3.60 -24.74
N ILE A 136 3.77 4.28 -25.71
CA ILE A 136 3.45 5.70 -25.63
C ILE A 136 1.93 5.83 -25.53
N ASP A 137 1.46 6.40 -24.43
CA ASP A 137 0.06 6.75 -24.23
C ASP A 137 -0.14 8.26 -24.36
N SER A 138 -1.30 8.68 -24.86
CA SER A 138 -1.66 10.09 -25.03
C SER A 138 -2.99 10.38 -24.35
N SER A 139 -3.02 11.43 -23.55
CA SER A 139 -4.22 11.88 -22.85
C SER A 139 -4.45 13.38 -23.08
N GLU A 140 -5.68 13.77 -23.39
CA GLU A 140 -6.09 15.18 -23.43
C GLU A 140 -6.53 15.63 -22.04
N LEU A 141 -5.86 16.65 -21.52
CA LEU A 141 -6.23 17.36 -20.29
C LEU A 141 -6.93 18.66 -20.67
N ARG A 142 -8.15 18.84 -20.18
CA ARG A 142 -8.90 20.09 -20.36
C ARG A 142 -8.75 20.93 -19.10
N LEU A 143 -8.03 22.03 -19.21
CA LEU A 143 -7.83 23.01 -18.14
C LEU A 143 -8.55 24.32 -18.49
N GLU A 144 -8.67 25.22 -17.50
CA GLU A 144 -9.27 26.54 -17.69
C GLU A 144 -8.51 27.38 -18.74
N SER A 145 -7.20 27.17 -18.88
CA SER A 145 -6.33 27.83 -19.87
C SER A 145 -6.42 27.24 -21.29
N GLY A 146 -7.17 26.16 -21.49
CA GLY A 146 -7.33 25.49 -22.78
C GLY A 146 -7.07 23.98 -22.74
N LYS A 147 -6.88 23.39 -23.93
CA LYS A 147 -6.58 21.96 -24.10
C LYS A 147 -5.08 21.73 -24.05
N GLN A 148 -4.62 20.81 -23.20
CA GLN A 148 -3.25 20.31 -23.18
C GLN A 148 -3.23 18.82 -23.53
N HIS A 149 -2.21 18.39 -24.27
CA HIS A 149 -1.97 16.98 -24.57
C HIS A 149 -0.78 16.47 -23.74
N LEU A 150 -1.01 15.42 -22.97
CA LEU A 150 0.01 14.73 -22.20
C LEU A 150 0.44 13.46 -22.95
N PHE A 151 1.75 13.27 -23.10
CA PHE A 151 2.33 12.04 -23.63
C PHE A 151 3.13 11.33 -22.54
N VAL A 152 2.82 10.06 -22.28
CA VAL A 152 3.50 9.22 -21.29
C VAL A 152 4.17 8.07 -22.01
N ALA A 153 5.50 7.98 -21.90
CA ALA A 153 6.27 6.88 -22.48
C ALA A 153 6.70 5.91 -21.37
N ILE A 154 6.32 4.64 -21.47
CA ILE A 154 6.63 3.57 -20.53
C ILE A 154 7.44 2.51 -21.25
N GLU A 155 8.64 2.24 -20.77
CA GLU A 155 9.45 1.14 -21.25
C GLU A 155 9.00 -0.15 -20.54
N GLY A 156 8.56 -1.14 -21.33
CA GLY A 156 7.77 -2.27 -20.84
C GLY A 156 8.55 -3.30 -20.01
N SER A 157 9.88 -3.39 -20.19
CA SER A 157 10.70 -4.39 -19.48
C SER A 157 11.16 -3.93 -18.10
N VAL A 158 11.33 -2.61 -17.88
CA VAL A 158 11.83 -2.03 -16.62
C VAL A 158 10.74 -1.19 -15.91
N ARG A 159 9.56 -0.97 -16.52
CA ARG A 159 8.47 -0.13 -16.00
C ARG A 159 8.94 1.27 -15.56
N LYS A 160 9.91 1.83 -16.27
CA LYS A 160 10.33 3.22 -16.07
C LYS A 160 9.39 4.11 -16.88
N THR A 161 8.77 5.06 -16.19
CA THR A 161 7.88 6.05 -16.80
C THR A 161 8.65 7.34 -17.04
N LEU A 162 8.71 7.78 -18.29
CA LEU A 162 9.16 9.13 -18.66
C LEU A 162 7.92 9.94 -19.04
N ILE A 163 7.67 11.02 -18.30
CA ILE A 163 6.61 11.98 -18.62
C ILE A 163 7.26 13.07 -19.47
N VAL A 164 6.80 13.23 -20.71
CA VAL A 164 7.24 14.33 -21.59
C VAL A 164 6.13 15.38 -21.60
N GLY A 165 6.40 16.52 -20.95
CA GLY A 165 5.44 17.60 -20.77
C GLY A 165 5.41 18.60 -21.93
N ASP A 166 4.19 18.95 -22.29
CA ASP A 166 3.67 20.04 -23.14
C ASP A 166 4.34 20.28 -24.51
N ALA A 167 3.59 19.94 -25.55
CA ALA A 167 3.80 20.51 -26.86
C ALA A 167 2.49 21.14 -27.32
N ALA A 168 2.47 22.47 -27.36
CA ALA A 168 1.47 23.24 -28.08
C ALA A 168 1.60 22.97 -29.59
N PHE A 169 1.21 21.78 -30.05
CA PHE A 169 1.16 21.45 -31.47
C PHE A 169 -0.01 22.18 -32.10
N LYS A 170 0.28 23.21 -32.90
CA LYS A 170 -0.76 24.00 -33.59
C LYS A 170 -1.18 23.39 -34.93
N THR A 171 -0.53 22.32 -35.41
CA THR A 171 -0.88 21.72 -36.72
C THR A 171 -0.48 20.25 -36.84
N ALA A 172 -1.33 19.45 -37.50
CA ALA A 172 -1.18 18.01 -37.73
C ALA A 172 0.07 17.61 -38.54
N SER A 173 0.80 18.56 -39.13
CA SER A 173 2.04 18.34 -39.89
C SER A 173 3.29 18.19 -39.03
N GLU A 174 3.20 18.43 -37.72
CA GLU A 174 4.32 18.24 -36.79
C GLU A 174 4.38 16.82 -36.20
N CYS A 175 3.56 15.89 -36.73
CA CYS A 175 3.62 14.45 -36.45
C CYS A 175 4.95 13.79 -36.91
N SER A 176 5.86 14.56 -37.53
CA SER A 176 7.26 14.18 -37.75
C SER A 176 8.14 14.31 -36.50
N PHE A 177 7.53 14.48 -35.31
CA PHE A 177 8.22 14.55 -34.03
C PHE A 177 8.93 13.23 -33.67
N THR A 178 10.26 13.26 -33.84
CA THR A 178 11.26 12.74 -32.88
C THR A 178 11.84 11.32 -32.98
N THR A 179 12.13 10.82 -34.18
CA THR A 179 13.24 9.85 -34.32
C THR A 179 14.61 10.50 -34.01
N ARG A 180 14.70 11.85 -34.08
CA ARG A 180 15.95 12.61 -33.85
C ARG A 180 16.19 13.03 -32.40
N LYS A 181 15.15 13.15 -31.56
CA LYS A 181 15.29 13.45 -30.10
C LYS A 181 15.31 12.20 -29.22
N LEU A 182 14.80 11.06 -29.69
CA LEU A 182 15.03 9.76 -29.02
C LEU A 182 16.51 9.36 -29.05
N ARG A 183 17.31 9.87 -30.00
CA ARG A 183 18.78 9.80 -29.94
C ARG A 183 19.40 10.59 -28.77
N PHE A 184 18.70 11.57 -28.21
CA PHE A 184 19.21 12.40 -27.11
C PHE A 184 19.01 11.75 -25.73
N LEU A 185 18.16 10.72 -25.62
CA LEU A 185 18.01 9.90 -24.42
C LEU A 185 18.81 8.58 -24.46
N GLY A 186 19.54 8.31 -25.54
CA GLY A 186 20.51 7.21 -25.63
C GLY A 186 21.84 7.47 -24.93
N CYS A 187 22.00 8.60 -24.24
CA CYS A 187 23.29 9.05 -23.68
C CYS A 187 23.49 8.80 -22.18
N PHE A 188 22.57 8.13 -21.48
CA PHE A 188 22.82 7.73 -20.08
C PHE A 188 23.01 6.21 -19.95
N HIS A 189 24.27 5.83 -20.16
CA HIS A 189 24.95 4.63 -19.68
C HIS A 189 24.57 3.28 -20.33
N LEU A 190 25.15 3.01 -21.50
CA LEU A 190 25.80 1.72 -21.76
C LEU A 190 27.16 1.99 -22.42
N ALA A 191 28.22 1.84 -21.61
CA ALA A 191 29.63 1.67 -21.93
C ALA A 191 30.12 2.00 -23.36
N TRP A 192 30.77 3.16 -23.48
CA TRP A 192 31.83 3.40 -24.46
C TRP A 192 32.94 2.34 -24.31
N ARG A 193 33.05 1.41 -25.26
CA ARG A 193 34.27 0.63 -25.50
C ARG A 193 34.54 0.62 -27.00
N SER A 194 35.65 1.28 -27.36
CA SER A 194 36.20 1.30 -28.71
C SER A 194 36.68 -0.09 -29.12
N GLY A 195 36.55 -0.39 -30.41
CA GLY A 195 37.01 -1.65 -30.99
C GLY A 195 36.80 -1.67 -32.50
N SER A 196 37.67 -0.94 -33.21
CA SER A 196 38.25 -1.29 -34.51
C SER A 196 37.48 -2.16 -35.51
N GLY A 197 37.30 -1.63 -36.73
CA GLY A 197 37.37 -2.43 -37.95
C GLY A 197 36.23 -2.21 -38.96
N THR A 198 36.57 -1.57 -40.09
CA THR A 198 36.27 -1.99 -41.48
C THR A 198 34.89 -2.58 -41.81
N ALA A 199 34.16 -2.26 -42.87
CA ALA A 199 34.36 -1.46 -44.08
C ALA A 199 33.05 -1.53 -44.92
N LEU A 200 32.93 -0.66 -45.94
CA LEU A 200 32.20 -0.86 -47.23
C LEU A 200 30.65 -0.87 -47.19
N SER A 201 30.02 0.17 -47.78
CA SER A 201 29.46 0.25 -49.17
C SER A 201 28.21 -0.62 -49.33
N VAL A 202 27.06 -0.16 -49.85
CA VAL A 202 26.74 0.85 -50.88
C VAL A 202 25.47 1.59 -50.47
#